data_AF-A0A7Y4NGB9-F1
#
_entry.id   AF-A0A7Y4NGB9-F1
#
_cell.length_a   1.000
_cell.length_b   1.000
_cell.length_c   1.000
_cell.angle_alpha   90.00
_cell.angle_beta   90.00
_cell.angle_gamma   90.00
#
_symmetry.space_group_name_H-M   'P 1'
#
loop_
_entity.id
_entity.type
_entity.pdbx_description
1 polymer ?
#
loop_
_entity_poly.entity_id
_entity_poly.type
_entity_poly.pdbx_seq_one_letter_code
_entity_poly.pdbx_strand_id
1 'polypeptide(L)'
;MRMQGWLGLAMTGCLVGCGVEPEGPSPLAQVQAQVCAPGSAQEVKQVIPPDHVPGGWLNEEPRPRWMTDVAGTLFFAVDLERGTTLWKSDGTTAGTIPLLTLPAPDTGERRIQNLTAVGTRLFFEVYDPAKGLTLWVSDGTATGTLQVKDLSACDDFSAQYGFQALDGALSFVHEPCGAGHVELWGSDGTEAGTVRVQDFGNETMISGDARTFSARVLFVHQDGVGPRLWRTDGTAAGTIQLRTFGTQSRVVRTLEVSGAALFIVQDPTTGTTLWRTDGTAEGTRLLKRLDASSTVVLENQHVVGGTAVFAFYDAGPSTEVWKTDGTESGTVRLDTFGTEARLLGIAGPYAILVTRSADQQHQELRRLSLSGGGKELVAVLDNPFADESTGVGLQGVIRTGDRIFLSQVISSMEPTNEQVSLWVTDGTAAGTRELAGGLSTSKVAQPPLFDTGTGTVLFVNRVGWSGLEPWVTDGTLAGTQPIADIQEGPGSSHPLEFQRVGNRVFFNAMPTVRAFSLWSVPAALSCSAGNPVAR
;
A
#
# COMPACT_ATOMS: atom_id res chain seq x y z
N MET A 1 43.05 37.42 67.90
CA MET A 1 43.45 38.68 67.24
C MET A 1 42.20 39.21 66.57
N ARG A 2 41.76 40.43 66.96
CA ARG A 2 40.84 41.39 66.30
C ARG A 2 39.96 40.89 65.13
N MET A 3 38.70 41.27 64.93
CA MET A 3 37.71 42.17 65.55
C MET A 3 36.55 42.18 64.54
N GLN A 4 35.28 42.16 65.00
CA GLN A 4 34.14 42.97 64.52
C GLN A 4 33.72 42.84 63.04
N GLY A 5 32.47 42.73 62.63
CA GLY A 5 31.13 43.11 63.09
C GLY A 5 30.27 43.11 61.79
N TRP A 6 28.96 43.25 61.72
CA TRP A 6 27.89 43.55 62.65
C TRP A 6 26.57 43.35 61.88
N LEU A 7 25.49 43.06 62.62
CA LEU A 7 24.06 43.18 62.27
C LEU A 7 23.39 42.25 61.24
N GLY A 8 22.34 41.57 61.73
CA GLY A 8 20.98 41.98 61.34
C GLY A 8 19.97 40.86 61.05
N LEU A 9 19.12 40.56 62.03
CA LEU A 9 17.71 40.12 61.99
C LEU A 9 17.30 39.02 60.96
N ALA A 10 16.88 37.82 61.36
CA ALA A 10 15.66 37.41 62.09
C ALA A 10 14.56 36.82 61.17
N MET A 11 14.03 35.68 61.64
CA MET A 11 12.66 35.15 61.44
C MET A 11 12.35 34.26 60.22
N THR A 12 12.21 32.96 60.55
CA THR A 12 11.08 32.06 60.21
C THR A 12 10.34 32.25 58.88
N GLY A 13 10.38 31.21 58.04
CA GLY A 13 9.44 30.98 56.95
C GLY A 13 9.10 29.49 56.85
N CYS A 14 7.81 29.17 56.88
CA CYS A 14 7.20 27.85 56.79
C CYS A 14 7.70 27.03 55.59
N LEU A 15 8.02 25.75 55.80
CA LEU A 15 8.11 24.75 54.74
C LEU A 15 6.73 24.13 54.54
N VAL A 16 5.97 24.67 53.59
CA VAL A 16 4.82 24.00 52.98
C VAL A 16 5.37 23.11 51.86
N GLY A 17 4.99 21.84 51.90
CA GLY A 17 5.42 20.84 50.94
C GLY A 17 4.87 21.10 49.54
N CYS A 18 5.75 20.94 48.56
CA CYS A 18 5.40 20.57 47.20
C CYS A 18 6.19 19.31 46.87
N GLY A 19 5.64 18.15 47.22
CA GLY A 19 6.04 16.88 46.63
C GLY A 19 5.16 16.67 45.41
N VAL A 20 5.66 17.04 44.23
CA VAL A 20 5.16 16.49 42.98
C VAL A 20 5.81 15.12 42.89
N GLU A 21 5.06 14.05 43.15
CA GLU A 21 5.51 12.71 42.78
C GLU A 21 5.81 12.72 41.27
N PRO A 22 6.95 12.20 40.80
CA PRO A 22 7.17 12.05 39.38
C PRO A 22 6.08 11.11 38.86
N GLU A 23 5.18 11.64 38.01
CA GLU A 23 4.19 10.84 37.31
C GLU A 23 4.93 9.68 36.64
N GLY A 24 4.54 8.45 36.99
CA GLY A 24 5.09 7.26 36.36
C GLY A 24 4.87 7.31 34.84
N PRO A 25 5.65 6.57 34.05
CA PRO A 25 5.50 6.56 32.59
C PRO A 25 4.04 6.23 32.22
N SER A 26 3.51 6.91 31.20
CA SER A 26 2.14 6.69 30.72
C SER A 26 1.90 5.21 30.39
N PRO A 27 0.67 4.70 30.48
CA PRO A 27 0.36 3.31 30.12
C PRO A 27 0.84 2.93 28.71
N LEU A 28 0.77 3.89 27.77
CA LEU A 28 1.30 3.75 26.41
C LEU A 28 2.83 3.56 26.42
N ALA A 29 3.56 4.40 27.17
CA ALA A 29 5.01 4.26 27.31
C ALA A 29 5.45 2.97 28.01
N GLN A 30 4.64 2.43 28.94
CA GLN A 30 4.96 1.19 29.65
C GLN A 30 4.89 -0.05 28.75
N VAL A 31 3.84 -0.18 27.93
CA VAL A 31 3.70 -1.33 27.04
C VAL A 31 4.74 -1.28 25.92
N GLN A 32 5.01 -0.09 25.40
CA GLN A 32 5.97 0.14 24.32
C GLN A 32 7.43 -0.11 24.71
N ALA A 33 7.71 -0.25 26.00
CA ALA A 33 9.02 -0.64 26.51
C ALA A 33 9.24 -2.16 26.53
N GLN A 34 8.29 -2.98 26.03
CA GLN A 34 8.41 -4.44 25.98
C GLN A 34 8.69 -4.92 24.57
N VAL A 35 9.51 -5.95 24.39
CA VAL A 35 9.79 -6.58 23.07
C VAL A 35 9.24 -8.00 23.01
N CYS A 36 8.77 -8.43 21.84
CA CYS A 36 8.33 -9.81 21.62
C CYS A 36 9.43 -10.81 22.02
N ALA A 37 9.04 -12.07 22.26
CA ALA A 37 9.99 -13.10 22.67
C ALA A 37 11.15 -13.22 21.66
N PRO A 38 12.40 -13.45 22.13
CA PRO A 38 13.55 -13.63 21.23
C PRO A 38 13.26 -14.65 20.12
N GLY A 39 13.68 -14.34 18.89
CA GLY A 39 13.43 -15.19 17.72
C GLY A 39 12.07 -15.00 17.04
N SER A 40 11.26 -14.04 17.50
CA SER A 40 10.00 -13.64 16.81
C SER A 40 10.27 -13.11 15.39
N ALA A 41 11.36 -12.36 15.21
CA ALA A 41 11.93 -12.03 13.90
C ALA A 41 13.16 -12.90 13.64
N GLN A 42 13.30 -13.38 12.41
CA GLN A 42 14.39 -14.26 11.99
C GLN A 42 15.04 -13.71 10.72
N GLU A 43 16.36 -13.54 10.74
CA GLU A 43 17.12 -13.30 9.53
C GLU A 43 17.06 -14.56 8.68
N VAL A 44 16.47 -14.46 7.49
CA VAL A 44 16.37 -15.58 6.56
C VAL A 44 17.71 -15.78 5.88
N LYS A 45 18.27 -14.69 5.32
CA LYS A 45 19.57 -14.70 4.66
C LYS A 45 20.09 -13.29 4.41
N GLN A 46 21.39 -13.09 4.62
CA GLN A 46 22.10 -11.96 4.05
C GLN A 46 22.30 -12.16 2.55
N VAL A 47 21.47 -11.48 1.74
CA VAL A 47 21.47 -11.60 0.27
C VAL A 47 22.33 -10.54 -0.41
N ILE A 48 22.63 -9.46 0.30
CA ILE A 48 23.61 -8.45 -0.13
C ILE A 48 24.99 -8.91 0.34
N PRO A 49 25.96 -9.08 -0.56
CA PRO A 49 27.25 -9.63 -0.17
C PRO A 49 28.03 -8.71 0.79
N PRO A 50 28.87 -9.27 1.70
CA PRO A 50 29.58 -8.48 2.72
C PRO A 50 30.60 -7.47 2.17
N ASP A 51 31.02 -7.62 0.92
CA ASP A 51 31.94 -6.70 0.22
C ASP A 51 31.23 -5.49 -0.41
N HIS A 52 29.90 -5.40 -0.29
CA HIS A 52 29.13 -4.22 -0.69
C HIS A 52 29.60 -2.98 0.08
N VAL A 53 29.82 -1.89 -0.65
CA VAL A 53 30.15 -0.59 -0.09
C VAL A 53 28.84 0.21 -0.01
N PRO A 54 28.40 0.63 1.19
CA PRO A 54 27.19 1.44 1.33
C PRO A 54 27.28 2.73 0.52
N GLY A 55 26.17 3.08 -0.12
CA GLY A 55 25.98 4.35 -0.82
C GLY A 55 25.74 5.52 0.13
N GLY A 56 25.51 6.70 -0.44
CA GLY A 56 25.26 7.92 0.33
C GLY A 56 23.84 8.04 0.88
N TRP A 57 22.88 7.33 0.30
CA TRP A 57 21.45 7.48 0.59
C TRP A 57 20.74 6.13 0.73
N LEU A 58 19.87 6.01 1.73
CA LEU A 58 19.13 4.78 2.06
C LEU A 58 18.26 4.25 0.90
N ASN A 59 17.74 5.12 0.06
CA ASN A 59 16.91 4.75 -1.10
C ASN A 59 17.71 4.16 -2.27
N GLU A 60 19.03 4.32 -2.26
CA GLU A 60 19.95 3.76 -3.26
C GLU A 60 20.49 2.40 -2.83
N GLU A 61 20.40 2.05 -1.55
CA GLU A 61 20.90 0.78 -1.03
C GLU A 61 20.21 -0.44 -1.67
N PRO A 62 21.00 -1.45 -2.08
CA PRO A 62 20.46 -2.65 -2.68
C PRO A 62 19.72 -3.48 -1.64
N ARG A 63 18.61 -4.07 -2.07
CA ARG A 63 17.71 -4.87 -1.24
C ARG A 63 16.87 -5.80 -2.12
N PRO A 64 16.31 -6.89 -1.57
CA PRO A 64 15.18 -7.58 -2.21
C PRO A 64 14.11 -6.60 -2.66
N ARG A 65 13.73 -6.65 -3.93
CA ARG A 65 12.66 -5.84 -4.53
C ARG A 65 11.65 -6.73 -5.22
N TRP A 66 10.43 -6.21 -5.37
CA TRP A 66 9.29 -6.90 -5.99
C TRP A 66 9.03 -8.27 -5.36
N MET A 67 9.08 -8.32 -4.02
CA MET A 67 8.75 -9.51 -3.26
C MET A 67 7.36 -10.02 -3.64
N THR A 68 7.32 -11.21 -4.24
CA THR A 68 6.13 -11.79 -4.87
C THR A 68 5.87 -13.19 -4.30
N ASP A 69 4.66 -13.44 -3.82
CA ASP A 69 4.21 -14.78 -3.44
C ASP A 69 3.84 -15.59 -4.69
N VAL A 70 4.56 -16.68 -4.93
CA VAL A 70 4.25 -17.65 -5.99
C VAL A 70 3.93 -18.98 -5.32
N ALA A 71 2.64 -19.23 -5.12
CA ALA A 71 2.11 -20.46 -4.52
C ALA A 71 2.81 -20.86 -3.19
N GLY A 72 3.08 -19.88 -2.31
CA GLY A 72 3.71 -20.09 -1.01
C GLY A 72 5.24 -20.02 -1.01
N THR A 73 5.87 -19.70 -2.14
CA THR A 73 7.31 -19.44 -2.25
C THR A 73 7.54 -17.96 -2.57
N LEU A 74 8.44 -17.30 -1.83
CA LEU A 74 8.80 -15.92 -2.10
C LEU A 74 9.75 -15.87 -3.30
N PHE A 75 9.46 -15.01 -4.27
CA PHE A 75 10.40 -14.60 -5.32
C PHE A 75 10.72 -13.10 -5.19
N PHE A 76 11.95 -12.72 -5.50
CA PHE A 76 12.39 -11.32 -5.47
C PHE A 76 13.63 -11.13 -6.33
N ALA A 77 13.90 -9.89 -6.76
CA ALA A 77 15.14 -9.54 -7.42
C ALA A 77 16.04 -8.70 -6.49
N VAL A 78 17.35 -8.82 -6.66
CA VAL A 78 18.36 -7.99 -6.01
C VAL A 78 19.22 -7.37 -7.10
N ASP A 79 19.17 -6.03 -7.19
CA ASP A 79 20.03 -5.26 -8.09
C ASP A 79 21.32 -4.88 -7.35
N LEU A 80 22.48 -5.23 -7.91
CA LEU A 80 23.80 -4.78 -7.46
C LEU A 80 24.54 -4.14 -8.63
N GLU A 81 25.55 -3.32 -8.34
CA GLU A 81 26.43 -2.73 -9.37
C GLU A 81 27.09 -3.78 -10.27
N ARG A 82 27.31 -5.00 -9.74
CA ARG A 82 27.89 -6.13 -10.48
C ARG A 82 26.86 -6.98 -11.25
N GLY A 83 25.57 -6.75 -11.04
CA GLY A 83 24.51 -7.51 -11.69
C GLY A 83 23.23 -7.65 -10.88
N THR A 84 22.16 -8.04 -11.57
CA THR A 84 20.86 -8.31 -10.97
C THR A 84 20.67 -9.81 -10.83
N THR A 85 20.19 -10.27 -9.68
CA THR A 85 19.89 -11.68 -9.45
C THR A 85 18.43 -11.88 -9.06
N LEU A 86 17.75 -12.81 -9.73
CA LEU A 86 16.46 -13.36 -9.30
C LEU A 86 16.70 -14.45 -8.25
N TRP A 87 15.98 -14.36 -7.14
CA TRP A 87 16.04 -15.30 -6.04
C TRP A 87 14.67 -15.92 -5.78
N LYS A 88 14.70 -17.10 -5.13
CA LYS A 88 13.54 -17.60 -4.39
C LYS A 88 13.88 -17.85 -2.92
N SER A 89 12.87 -17.92 -2.06
CA SER A 89 12.98 -18.30 -0.66
C SER A 89 11.74 -19.06 -0.18
N ASP A 90 11.96 -20.10 0.63
CA ASP A 90 10.93 -20.80 1.42
C ASP A 90 10.87 -20.30 2.88
N GLY A 91 11.62 -19.24 3.20
CA GLY A 91 11.77 -18.75 4.58
C GLY A 91 12.94 -19.34 5.36
N THR A 92 13.74 -20.22 4.75
CA THR A 92 14.97 -20.76 5.34
C THR A 92 16.21 -20.28 4.60
N THR A 93 17.36 -20.23 5.28
CA THR A 93 18.64 -19.88 4.63
C THR A 93 19.00 -20.85 3.50
N ALA A 94 18.70 -22.14 3.67
CA ALA A 94 19.01 -23.20 2.69
C ALA A 94 18.10 -23.14 1.46
N GLY A 95 16.81 -22.85 1.65
CA GLY A 95 15.85 -22.68 0.55
C GLY A 95 15.89 -21.29 -0.11
N THR A 96 16.70 -20.36 0.41
CA THR A 96 16.94 -19.06 -0.20
C THR A 96 18.09 -19.12 -1.21
N ILE A 97 17.78 -19.31 -2.49
CA ILE A 97 18.77 -19.60 -3.54
C ILE A 97 18.60 -18.69 -4.76
N PRO A 98 19.70 -18.35 -5.47
CA PRO A 98 19.62 -17.63 -6.73
C PRO A 98 19.13 -18.56 -7.83
N LEU A 99 18.32 -18.03 -8.74
CA LEU A 99 17.78 -18.75 -9.90
C LEU A 99 18.40 -18.29 -11.22
N LEU A 100 18.64 -16.98 -11.34
CA LEU A 100 19.21 -16.35 -12.54
C LEU A 100 20.01 -15.11 -12.12
N THR A 101 21.26 -15.00 -12.58
CA THR A 101 22.08 -13.79 -12.40
C THR A 101 22.42 -13.21 -13.76
N LEU A 102 22.14 -11.93 -13.94
CA LEU A 102 22.38 -11.17 -15.16
C LEU A 102 23.43 -10.08 -14.87
N PRO A 103 24.30 -9.76 -15.84
CA PRO A 103 25.26 -8.67 -15.69
C PRO A 103 24.53 -7.33 -15.51
N ALA A 104 25.17 -6.39 -14.82
CA ALA A 104 24.60 -5.05 -14.66
C ALA A 104 24.42 -4.38 -16.04
N PRO A 105 23.38 -3.56 -16.24
CA PRO A 105 23.28 -2.73 -17.42
C PRO A 105 24.18 -1.50 -17.29
N ASP A 106 24.77 -1.06 -18.41
CA ASP A 106 25.57 0.17 -18.45
C ASP A 106 24.71 1.44 -18.24
N THR A 107 23.39 1.34 -18.39
CA THR A 107 22.44 2.46 -18.42
C THR A 107 21.78 2.76 -17.07
N GLY A 108 22.08 2.00 -16.01
CA GLY A 108 21.42 2.14 -14.70
C GLY A 108 19.96 1.66 -14.67
N GLU A 109 19.46 1.12 -15.77
CA GLU A 109 18.13 0.52 -15.86
C GLU A 109 18.02 -0.76 -15.05
N ARG A 110 16.80 -1.19 -14.72
CA ARG A 110 16.59 -2.45 -14.00
C ARG A 110 16.54 -3.61 -14.96
N ARG A 111 17.35 -4.64 -14.68
CA ARG A 111 17.39 -5.85 -15.54
C ARG A 111 16.16 -6.72 -15.39
N ILE A 112 15.63 -6.88 -14.18
CA ILE A 112 14.49 -7.75 -13.91
C ILE A 112 13.32 -6.90 -13.43
N GLN A 113 12.15 -7.06 -14.04
CA GLN A 113 10.98 -6.22 -13.79
C GLN A 113 9.69 -7.05 -13.84
N ASN A 114 8.57 -6.46 -13.39
CA ASN A 114 7.22 -6.99 -13.60
C ASN A 114 6.99 -8.44 -13.14
N LEU A 115 7.53 -8.80 -11.96
CA LEU A 115 7.29 -10.11 -11.33
C LEU A 115 5.79 -10.36 -11.12
N THR A 116 5.27 -11.39 -11.77
CA THR A 116 3.85 -11.73 -11.80
C THR A 116 3.65 -13.22 -11.52
N ALA A 117 2.97 -13.55 -10.44
CA ALA A 117 2.61 -14.92 -10.11
C ALA A 117 1.46 -15.42 -11.00
N VAL A 118 1.64 -16.57 -11.65
CA VAL A 118 0.60 -17.27 -12.44
C VAL A 118 0.60 -18.74 -12.05
N GLY A 119 -0.38 -19.12 -11.21
CA GLY A 119 -0.41 -20.46 -10.62
C GLY A 119 0.85 -20.71 -9.79
N THR A 120 1.63 -21.72 -10.17
CA THR A 120 2.89 -22.10 -9.50
C THR A 120 4.14 -21.50 -10.16
N ARG A 121 3.99 -20.58 -11.11
CA ARG A 121 5.09 -20.03 -11.91
C ARG A 121 5.20 -18.53 -11.72
N LEU A 122 6.41 -18.03 -11.87
CA LEU A 122 6.70 -16.61 -11.95
C LEU A 122 6.90 -16.22 -13.41
N PHE A 123 6.15 -15.25 -13.89
CA PHE A 123 6.45 -14.54 -15.13
C PHE A 123 7.11 -13.21 -14.79
N PHE A 124 8.07 -12.78 -15.61
CA PHE A 124 8.78 -11.52 -15.41
C PHE A 124 9.41 -11.08 -16.72
N GLU A 125 9.88 -9.85 -16.74
CA GLU A 125 10.60 -9.29 -17.87
C GLU A 125 12.10 -9.19 -17.57
N VAL A 126 12.88 -9.42 -18.62
CA VAL A 126 14.31 -9.12 -18.61
C VAL A 126 14.62 -8.05 -19.63
N TYR A 127 15.22 -6.95 -19.17
CA TYR A 127 15.78 -5.91 -20.03
C TYR A 127 17.17 -6.30 -20.55
N ASP A 128 17.28 -6.31 -21.87
CA ASP A 128 18.54 -6.41 -22.59
C ASP A 128 18.78 -5.10 -23.37
N PRO A 129 19.87 -4.36 -23.13
CA PRO A 129 20.15 -3.12 -23.86
C PRO A 129 20.18 -3.25 -25.38
N ALA A 130 20.45 -4.44 -25.92
CA ALA A 130 20.47 -4.68 -27.37
C ALA A 130 19.10 -5.04 -27.95
N LYS A 131 18.11 -5.40 -27.10
CA LYS A 131 16.81 -5.92 -27.54
C LYS A 131 15.61 -5.22 -26.88
N GLY A 132 15.78 -4.51 -25.77
CA GLY A 132 14.68 -4.12 -24.91
C GLY A 132 14.16 -5.25 -24.02
N LEU A 133 12.86 -5.25 -23.73
CA LEU A 133 12.24 -6.17 -22.76
C LEU A 133 11.86 -7.50 -23.41
N THR A 134 12.25 -8.60 -22.76
CA THR A 134 11.92 -9.97 -23.17
C THR A 134 11.13 -10.70 -22.08
N LEU A 135 10.20 -11.56 -22.47
CA LEU A 135 9.35 -12.30 -21.54
C LEU A 135 10.05 -13.58 -21.05
N TRP A 136 10.11 -13.76 -19.73
CA TRP A 136 10.70 -14.91 -19.07
C TRP A 136 9.69 -15.59 -18.13
N VAL A 137 9.96 -16.86 -17.84
CA VAL A 137 9.22 -17.67 -16.87
C VAL A 137 10.20 -18.40 -15.95
N SER A 138 9.78 -18.62 -14.70
CA SER A 138 10.45 -19.51 -13.75
C SER A 138 9.44 -20.47 -13.11
N ASP A 139 9.82 -21.75 -13.06
CA ASP A 139 9.15 -22.78 -12.24
C ASP A 139 9.71 -22.85 -10.80
N GLY A 140 10.61 -21.94 -10.43
CA GLY A 140 11.31 -21.95 -9.17
C GLY A 140 12.60 -22.77 -9.16
N THR A 141 13.08 -23.25 -10.31
CA THR A 141 14.40 -23.87 -10.46
C THR A 141 15.27 -23.03 -11.39
N ALA A 142 16.60 -23.11 -11.22
CA ALA A 142 17.53 -22.41 -12.12
C ALA A 142 17.39 -22.89 -13.57
N THR A 143 17.18 -24.20 -13.78
CA THR A 143 17.00 -24.79 -15.11
C THR A 143 15.67 -24.45 -15.76
N GLY A 144 14.61 -24.28 -14.97
CA GLY A 144 13.29 -23.87 -15.44
C GLY A 144 13.08 -22.35 -15.45
N THR A 145 14.16 -21.56 -15.26
CA THR A 145 14.15 -20.10 -15.42
C THR A 145 14.65 -19.75 -16.82
N LEU A 146 13.73 -19.49 -17.75
CA LEU A 146 14.01 -19.45 -19.19
C LEU A 146 13.28 -18.30 -19.88
N GLN A 147 13.88 -17.80 -20.96
CA GLN A 147 13.21 -16.90 -21.88
C GLN A 147 12.11 -17.66 -22.60
N VAL A 148 10.89 -17.13 -22.58
CA VAL A 148 9.74 -17.74 -23.25
C VAL A 148 9.64 -17.26 -24.68
N LYS A 149 9.76 -15.95 -24.89
CA LYS A 149 9.67 -15.34 -26.20
C LYS A 149 10.42 -14.02 -26.25
N ASP A 150 11.10 -13.80 -27.35
CA ASP A 150 11.63 -12.49 -27.69
C ASP A 150 10.49 -11.66 -28.31
N LEU A 151 10.03 -10.65 -27.58
CA LEU A 151 8.99 -9.71 -28.03
C LEU A 151 9.59 -8.35 -28.40
N SER A 152 10.92 -8.28 -28.54
CA SER A 152 11.58 -7.12 -29.11
C SER A 152 11.22 -7.00 -30.59
N ALA A 153 10.33 -6.08 -30.92
CA ALA A 153 9.85 -5.95 -32.29
C ALA A 153 10.80 -5.12 -33.18
N CYS A 154 11.68 -4.28 -32.61
CA CYS A 154 12.52 -3.32 -33.35
C CYS A 154 13.61 -2.67 -32.49
N ASP A 155 14.46 -1.84 -33.10
CA ASP A 155 15.56 -1.09 -32.49
C ASP A 155 15.12 0.03 -31.52
N ASP A 156 13.81 0.30 -31.44
CA ASP A 156 13.17 1.27 -30.52
C ASP A 156 12.59 0.58 -29.28
N PHE A 157 12.25 1.36 -28.25
CA PHE A 157 11.67 0.83 -27.01
C PHE A 157 10.27 0.22 -27.24
N SER A 158 10.15 -1.10 -27.05
CA SER A 158 8.86 -1.77 -26.89
C SER A 158 8.44 -1.76 -25.43
N ALA A 159 7.15 -1.54 -25.17
CA ALA A 159 6.60 -1.56 -23.83
C ALA A 159 5.72 -2.79 -23.64
N GLN A 160 5.74 -3.32 -22.43
CA GLN A 160 4.87 -4.38 -21.99
C GLN A 160 4.30 -3.96 -20.63
N TYR A 161 3.00 -4.09 -20.46
CA TYR A 161 2.32 -3.68 -19.22
C TYR A 161 1.00 -4.43 -19.03
N GLY A 162 0.37 -4.22 -17.87
CA GLY A 162 -0.91 -4.85 -17.57
C GLY A 162 -0.82 -6.36 -17.38
N PHE A 163 0.31 -6.87 -16.88
CA PHE A 163 0.52 -8.29 -16.57
C PHE A 163 -0.51 -8.77 -15.55
N GLN A 164 -1.26 -9.81 -15.89
CA GLN A 164 -2.30 -10.39 -15.05
C GLN A 164 -2.35 -11.90 -15.24
N ALA A 165 -2.55 -12.65 -14.16
CA ALA A 165 -2.91 -14.05 -14.25
C ALA A 165 -4.37 -14.18 -14.72
N LEU A 166 -4.59 -14.95 -15.79
CA LEU A 166 -5.91 -15.21 -16.36
C LEU A 166 -5.99 -16.67 -16.78
N ASP A 167 -6.86 -17.43 -16.10
CA ASP A 167 -7.10 -18.86 -16.34
C ASP A 167 -5.81 -19.72 -16.41
N GLY A 168 -4.86 -19.45 -15.50
CA GLY A 168 -3.58 -20.19 -15.43
C GLY A 168 -2.52 -19.78 -16.45
N ALA A 169 -2.82 -18.80 -17.30
CA ALA A 169 -1.88 -18.17 -18.22
C ALA A 169 -1.60 -16.70 -17.81
N LEU A 170 -0.53 -16.13 -18.34
CA LEU A 170 -0.28 -14.70 -18.27
C LEU A 170 -1.04 -14.00 -19.40
N SER A 171 -1.80 -12.97 -19.08
CA SER A 171 -2.34 -11.99 -20.02
C SER A 171 -1.58 -10.68 -19.86
N PHE A 172 -1.20 -10.03 -20.96
CA PHE A 172 -0.48 -8.76 -20.91
C PHE A 172 -0.71 -7.96 -22.19
N VAL A 173 -0.46 -6.65 -22.10
CA VAL A 173 -0.48 -5.72 -23.22
C VAL A 173 0.94 -5.56 -23.73
N HIS A 174 1.10 -5.67 -25.04
CA HIS A 174 2.35 -5.42 -25.75
C HIS A 174 2.15 -4.24 -26.69
N GLU A 175 3.09 -3.30 -26.66
CA GLU A 175 3.19 -2.21 -27.64
C GLU A 175 4.43 -2.46 -28.52
N PRO A 176 4.24 -2.98 -29.75
CA PRO A 176 5.27 -3.01 -30.77
C PRO A 176 5.73 -1.58 -31.10
N CYS A 177 6.93 -1.39 -31.65
CA CYS A 177 7.48 -0.02 -31.74
C CYS A 177 6.66 0.91 -32.65
N GLY A 178 6.63 2.18 -32.25
CA GLY A 178 5.81 3.22 -32.85
C GLY A 178 4.65 3.61 -31.94
N ALA A 179 4.41 4.91 -31.79
CA ALA A 179 3.37 5.41 -30.90
C ALA A 179 1.98 4.91 -31.35
N GLY A 180 1.31 4.17 -30.47
CA GLY A 180 -0.11 3.83 -30.60
C GLY A 180 -0.43 2.50 -31.26
N HIS A 181 0.50 1.55 -31.39
CA HIS A 181 0.12 0.17 -31.74
C HIS A 181 0.03 -0.68 -30.48
N VAL A 182 -1.16 -1.21 -30.18
CA VAL A 182 -1.36 -2.03 -28.98
C VAL A 182 -1.92 -3.40 -29.33
N GLU A 183 -1.34 -4.43 -28.72
CA GLU A 183 -1.72 -5.83 -28.87
C GLU A 183 -1.98 -6.46 -27.51
N LEU A 184 -3.05 -7.26 -27.40
CA LEU A 184 -3.28 -8.13 -26.25
C LEU A 184 -2.65 -9.49 -26.53
N TRP A 185 -1.86 -9.98 -25.58
CA TRP A 185 -1.14 -11.25 -25.66
C TRP A 185 -1.48 -12.17 -24.49
N GLY A 186 -1.35 -13.47 -24.75
CA GLY A 186 -1.46 -14.54 -23.77
C GLY A 186 -0.19 -15.41 -23.79
N SER A 187 0.25 -15.88 -22.63
CA SER A 187 1.36 -16.81 -22.50
C SER A 187 1.05 -17.91 -21.49
N ASP A 188 1.12 -19.16 -21.95
CA ASP A 188 1.09 -20.33 -21.07
C ASP A 188 2.47 -20.66 -20.47
N GLY A 189 3.50 -19.84 -20.70
CA GLY A 189 4.88 -20.08 -20.25
C GLY A 189 5.76 -20.86 -21.24
N THR A 190 5.23 -21.20 -22.42
CA THR A 190 6.01 -21.78 -23.53
C THR A 190 6.07 -20.81 -24.70
N GLU A 191 7.10 -20.94 -25.55
CA GLU A 191 7.24 -20.11 -26.75
C GLU A 191 6.03 -20.27 -27.68
N ALA A 192 5.59 -21.52 -27.90
CA ALA A 192 4.47 -21.86 -28.76
C ALA A 192 3.11 -21.38 -28.21
N GLY A 193 2.93 -21.41 -26.89
CA GLY A 193 1.74 -20.90 -26.21
C GLY A 193 1.80 -19.41 -25.89
N THR A 194 2.83 -18.69 -26.34
CA THR A 194 2.92 -17.24 -26.26
C THR A 194 2.44 -16.61 -27.56
N VAL A 195 1.17 -16.21 -27.58
CA VAL A 195 0.43 -15.86 -28.78
C VAL A 195 -0.27 -14.51 -28.63
N ARG A 196 -0.35 -13.78 -29.75
CA ARG A 196 -1.17 -12.58 -29.86
C ARG A 196 -2.65 -12.98 -29.88
N VAL A 197 -3.39 -12.49 -28.90
CA VAL A 197 -4.82 -12.75 -28.71
C VAL A 197 -5.66 -11.79 -29.56
N GLN A 198 -5.31 -10.50 -29.54
CA GLN A 198 -6.00 -9.47 -30.31
C GLN A 198 -5.03 -8.35 -30.68
N ASP A 199 -5.11 -7.90 -31.93
CA ASP A 199 -4.40 -6.73 -32.45
C ASP A 199 -5.40 -5.57 -32.54
N PHE A 200 -5.12 -4.44 -31.88
CA PHE A 200 -5.99 -3.26 -31.90
C PHE A 200 -5.58 -2.24 -32.98
N GLY A 201 -4.44 -2.44 -33.65
CA GLY A 201 -3.93 -1.55 -34.68
C GLY A 201 -3.30 -0.27 -34.14
N ASN A 202 -3.00 0.65 -35.06
CA ASN A 202 -2.26 1.90 -34.80
C ASN A 202 -3.15 3.03 -34.25
N GLU A 203 -2.52 4.04 -33.65
CA GLU A 203 -3.17 5.20 -33.01
C GLU A 203 -4.17 4.81 -31.91
N THR A 204 -3.91 3.69 -31.24
CA THR A 204 -4.67 3.14 -30.13
C THR A 204 -3.87 3.14 -28.84
N MET A 205 -4.56 3.09 -27.71
CA MET A 205 -3.94 2.85 -26.41
C MET A 205 -4.88 2.06 -25.51
N ILE A 206 -4.35 1.20 -24.64
CA ILE A 206 -5.13 0.65 -23.54
C ILE A 206 -4.95 1.57 -22.33
N SER A 207 -6.05 2.14 -21.87
CA SER A 207 -6.12 3.06 -20.75
C SER A 207 -6.83 2.42 -19.56
N GLY A 208 -6.49 2.87 -18.36
CA GLY A 208 -7.17 2.48 -17.13
C GLY A 208 -6.75 1.11 -16.59
N ASP A 209 -7.38 0.73 -15.48
CA ASP A 209 -7.00 -0.48 -14.77
C ASP A 209 -7.55 -1.71 -15.51
N ALA A 210 -6.68 -2.53 -16.09
CA ALA A 210 -7.02 -3.90 -16.44
C ALA A 210 -7.35 -4.64 -15.14
N ARG A 211 -8.62 -4.97 -14.92
CA ARG A 211 -9.09 -5.60 -13.67
C ARG A 211 -9.65 -6.97 -13.95
N THR A 212 -9.26 -7.94 -13.13
CA THR A 212 -9.93 -9.23 -13.08
C THR A 212 -11.32 -9.05 -12.47
N PHE A 213 -12.32 -9.59 -13.15
CA PHE A 213 -13.73 -9.58 -12.79
C PHE A 213 -14.32 -10.92 -13.22
N SER A 214 -14.82 -11.72 -12.27
CA SER A 214 -15.41 -13.04 -12.57
C SER A 214 -14.56 -13.90 -13.53
N ALA A 215 -13.25 -14.02 -13.24
CA ALA A 215 -12.26 -14.74 -14.05
C ALA A 215 -12.04 -14.19 -15.49
N ARG A 216 -12.35 -12.91 -15.72
CA ARG A 216 -12.14 -12.20 -17.00
C ARG A 216 -11.40 -10.91 -16.75
N VAL A 217 -10.74 -10.35 -17.76
CA VAL A 217 -10.14 -9.01 -17.66
C VAL A 217 -11.03 -8.00 -18.37
N LEU A 218 -11.36 -6.91 -17.66
CA LEU A 218 -11.98 -5.72 -18.25
C LEU A 218 -10.92 -4.65 -18.47
N PHE A 219 -10.94 -4.02 -19.64
CA PHE A 219 -10.01 -2.95 -19.99
C PHE A 219 -10.66 -1.92 -20.93
N VAL A 220 -10.09 -0.71 -20.96
CA VAL A 220 -10.59 0.37 -21.80
C VAL A 220 -9.61 0.64 -22.92
N HIS A 221 -10.00 0.30 -24.14
CA HIS A 221 -9.28 0.64 -25.35
C HIS A 221 -9.71 2.03 -25.83
N GLN A 222 -8.76 2.91 -26.13
CA GLN A 222 -9.01 4.23 -26.71
C GLN A 222 -8.44 4.30 -28.11
N ASP A 223 -9.20 4.91 -29.00
CA ASP A 223 -8.78 5.34 -30.33
C ASP A 223 -9.37 6.72 -30.64
N GLY A 224 -9.14 7.24 -31.85
CA GLY A 224 -9.67 8.53 -32.31
C GLY A 224 -11.21 8.67 -32.32
N VAL A 225 -11.96 7.62 -31.96
CA VAL A 225 -13.43 7.60 -31.89
C VAL A 225 -13.95 7.65 -30.44
N GLY A 226 -13.10 7.42 -29.43
CA GLY A 226 -13.45 7.45 -28.01
C GLY A 226 -13.21 6.13 -27.27
N PRO A 227 -13.36 6.11 -25.93
CA PRO A 227 -13.09 4.92 -25.15
C PRO A 227 -14.13 3.82 -25.40
N ARG A 228 -13.62 2.60 -25.52
CA ARG A 228 -14.38 1.37 -25.70
C ARG A 228 -14.07 0.43 -24.54
N LEU A 229 -15.11 -0.01 -23.85
CA LEU A 229 -14.98 -1.04 -22.83
C LEU A 229 -14.95 -2.41 -23.51
N TRP A 230 -13.90 -3.16 -23.21
CA TRP A 230 -13.70 -4.52 -23.68
C TRP A 230 -13.62 -5.49 -22.50
N ARG A 231 -13.86 -6.76 -22.82
CA ARG A 231 -13.58 -7.90 -21.96
C ARG A 231 -12.74 -8.92 -22.70
N THR A 232 -11.86 -9.61 -21.99
CA THR A 232 -11.20 -10.83 -22.49
C THR A 232 -11.23 -11.94 -21.43
N ASP A 233 -11.24 -13.19 -21.88
CA ASP A 233 -10.93 -14.39 -21.08
C ASP A 233 -9.56 -15.00 -21.44
N GLY A 234 -8.73 -14.28 -22.20
CA GLY A 234 -7.43 -14.74 -22.68
C GLY A 234 -7.50 -15.40 -24.07
N THR A 235 -8.70 -15.61 -24.62
CA THR A 235 -8.89 -16.15 -25.97
C THR A 235 -9.34 -15.08 -26.96
N ALA A 236 -9.05 -15.28 -28.25
CA ALA A 236 -9.52 -14.38 -29.30
C ALA A 236 -11.06 -14.32 -29.36
N ALA A 237 -11.74 -15.47 -29.22
CA ALA A 237 -13.20 -15.55 -29.24
C ALA A 237 -13.86 -14.89 -28.01
N GLY A 238 -13.21 -14.93 -26.85
CA GLY A 238 -13.68 -14.30 -25.63
C GLY A 238 -13.26 -12.84 -25.46
N THR A 239 -12.48 -12.30 -26.42
CA THR A 239 -12.10 -10.89 -26.47
C THR A 239 -13.15 -10.10 -27.23
N ILE A 240 -14.06 -9.46 -26.48
CA ILE A 240 -15.26 -8.82 -27.03
C ILE A 240 -15.40 -7.36 -26.60
N GLN A 241 -15.82 -6.51 -27.54
CA GLN A 241 -16.23 -5.15 -27.24
C GLN A 241 -17.60 -5.16 -26.58
N LEU A 242 -17.71 -4.55 -25.40
CA LEU A 242 -18.97 -4.46 -24.66
C LEU A 242 -19.71 -3.18 -25.03
N ARG A 243 -19.00 -2.05 -25.10
CA ARG A 243 -19.62 -0.73 -25.30
C ARG A 243 -18.63 0.32 -25.79
N THR A 244 -19.10 1.23 -26.64
CA THR A 244 -18.41 2.48 -27.01
C THR A 244 -19.07 3.66 -26.29
N PHE A 245 -18.25 4.57 -25.78
CA PHE A 245 -18.68 5.83 -25.16
C PHE A 245 -18.32 7.03 -26.04
N GLY A 246 -18.73 8.24 -25.63
CA GLY A 246 -18.48 9.46 -26.40
C GLY A 246 -16.98 9.77 -26.51
N THR A 247 -16.58 10.50 -27.57
CA THR A 247 -15.17 10.84 -27.85
C THR A 247 -14.48 11.61 -26.72
N GLN A 248 -15.25 12.38 -25.94
CA GLN A 248 -14.74 13.13 -24.78
C GLN A 248 -15.03 12.44 -23.44
N SER A 249 -15.62 11.24 -23.48
CA SER A 249 -15.88 10.47 -22.27
C SER A 249 -14.57 9.93 -21.68
N ARG A 250 -14.55 9.73 -20.37
CA ARG A 250 -13.49 9.03 -19.65
C ARG A 250 -14.10 7.89 -18.84
N VAL A 251 -13.67 6.67 -19.12
CA VAL A 251 -14.05 5.49 -18.33
C VAL A 251 -12.99 5.30 -17.26
N VAL A 252 -13.39 5.36 -15.99
CA VAL A 252 -12.48 5.28 -14.85
C VAL A 252 -13.00 4.31 -13.81
N ARG A 253 -12.05 3.71 -13.09
CA ARG A 253 -12.23 2.98 -11.83
C ARG A 253 -13.29 1.88 -11.91
N THR A 254 -12.82 0.65 -12.10
CA THR A 254 -13.68 -0.53 -12.07
C THR A 254 -13.63 -1.17 -10.68
N LEU A 255 -14.78 -1.45 -10.09
CA LEU A 255 -14.90 -2.18 -8.82
C LEU A 255 -15.95 -3.28 -8.94
N GLU A 256 -15.73 -4.42 -8.30
CA GLU A 256 -16.65 -5.54 -8.33
C GLU A 256 -17.63 -5.47 -7.16
N VAL A 257 -18.94 -5.52 -7.46
CA VAL A 257 -20.01 -5.60 -6.47
C VAL A 257 -20.97 -6.69 -6.89
N SER A 258 -21.18 -7.68 -6.01
CA SER A 258 -22.21 -8.71 -6.19
C SER A 258 -22.13 -9.41 -7.55
N GLY A 259 -20.93 -9.74 -8.02
CA GLY A 259 -20.70 -10.41 -9.31
C GLY A 259 -20.93 -9.53 -10.53
N ALA A 260 -20.92 -8.20 -10.38
CA ALA A 260 -20.92 -7.25 -11.48
C ALA A 260 -19.78 -6.25 -11.34
N ALA A 261 -19.20 -5.84 -12.46
CA ALA A 261 -18.26 -4.73 -12.49
C ALA A 261 -19.04 -3.42 -12.59
N LEU A 262 -18.79 -2.52 -11.65
CA LEU A 262 -19.24 -1.14 -11.67
C LEU A 262 -18.09 -0.25 -12.09
N PHE A 263 -18.38 0.74 -12.93
CA PHE A 263 -17.38 1.68 -13.40
C PHE A 263 -18.01 3.04 -13.66
N ILE A 264 -17.18 4.07 -13.67
CA ILE A 264 -17.65 5.45 -13.76
C ILE A 264 -17.30 5.99 -15.13
N VAL A 265 -18.28 6.62 -15.75
CA VAL A 265 -18.13 7.31 -17.03
C VAL A 265 -18.35 8.79 -16.78
N GLN A 266 -17.31 9.56 -17.05
CA GLN A 266 -17.33 11.02 -16.99
C GLN A 266 -17.45 11.55 -18.40
N ASP A 267 -18.40 12.44 -18.64
CA ASP A 267 -18.61 13.01 -19.96
C ASP A 267 -18.96 14.50 -19.84
N PRO A 268 -18.39 15.39 -20.68
CA PRO A 268 -18.71 16.81 -20.64
C PRO A 268 -20.19 17.14 -20.90
N THR A 269 -20.91 16.27 -21.61
CA THR A 269 -22.31 16.48 -22.01
C THR A 269 -23.27 15.78 -21.05
N THR A 270 -22.97 14.54 -20.64
CA THR A 270 -23.85 13.76 -19.76
C THR A 270 -23.48 13.79 -18.28
N GLY A 271 -22.39 14.47 -17.92
CA GLY A 271 -21.88 14.51 -16.54
C GLY A 271 -21.30 13.17 -16.09
N THR A 272 -21.26 12.97 -14.77
CA THR A 272 -20.75 11.73 -14.16
C THR A 272 -21.85 10.68 -14.01
N THR A 273 -21.59 9.49 -14.52
CA THR A 273 -22.54 8.37 -14.51
C THR A 273 -21.90 7.10 -13.98
N LEU A 274 -22.65 6.36 -13.16
CA LEU A 274 -22.28 5.02 -12.71
C LEU A 274 -22.88 4.00 -13.67
N TRP A 275 -22.04 3.12 -14.20
CA TRP A 275 -22.40 2.05 -15.09
C TRP A 275 -22.15 0.69 -14.44
N ARG A 276 -22.82 -0.33 -14.96
CA ARG A 276 -22.68 -1.73 -14.56
C ARG A 276 -22.46 -2.60 -15.78
N THR A 277 -21.66 -3.66 -15.63
CA THR A 277 -21.56 -4.76 -16.59
C THR A 277 -21.47 -6.11 -15.88
N ASP A 278 -22.03 -7.15 -16.48
CA ASP A 278 -21.81 -8.57 -16.16
C ASP A 278 -20.80 -9.23 -17.12
N GLY A 279 -20.15 -8.43 -17.97
CA GLY A 279 -19.24 -8.88 -19.01
C GLY A 279 -19.90 -9.21 -20.34
N THR A 280 -21.20 -8.91 -20.52
CA THR A 280 -21.92 -8.99 -21.81
C THR A 280 -22.27 -7.58 -22.32
N ALA A 281 -22.46 -7.43 -23.63
CA ALA A 281 -22.88 -6.16 -24.22
C ALA A 281 -24.27 -5.73 -23.71
N GLU A 282 -25.22 -6.67 -23.58
CA GLU A 282 -26.57 -6.41 -23.08
C GLU A 282 -26.59 -6.03 -21.59
N GLY A 283 -25.77 -6.69 -20.77
CA GLY A 283 -25.62 -6.39 -19.34
C GLY A 283 -24.83 -5.11 -19.06
N THR A 284 -24.20 -4.51 -20.08
CA THR A 284 -23.44 -3.26 -19.98
C THR A 284 -24.34 -2.05 -20.16
N ARG A 285 -24.79 -1.48 -19.03
CA ARG A 285 -25.81 -0.42 -19.03
C ARG A 285 -25.55 0.63 -17.95
N LEU A 286 -26.10 1.82 -18.19
CA LEU A 286 -26.17 2.88 -17.20
C LEU A 286 -26.91 2.34 -15.96
N LEU A 287 -26.29 2.47 -14.80
CA LEU A 287 -26.90 2.12 -13.52
C LEU A 287 -27.57 3.34 -12.91
N LYS A 288 -26.87 4.48 -12.87
CA LYS A 288 -27.39 5.72 -12.28
C LYS A 288 -26.61 6.94 -12.77
N ARG A 289 -27.31 8.04 -13.01
CA ARG A 289 -26.67 9.36 -13.11
C ARG A 289 -26.38 9.89 -11.71
N LEU A 290 -25.16 10.36 -11.51
CA LEU A 290 -24.71 10.85 -10.21
C LEU A 290 -24.76 12.37 -10.23
N ASP A 291 -25.11 12.97 -9.09
CA ASP A 291 -25.14 14.42 -8.92
C ASP A 291 -23.73 15.01 -8.70
N ALA A 292 -22.71 14.36 -9.27
CA ALA A 292 -21.31 14.73 -9.11
C ALA A 292 -20.81 15.48 -10.37
N SER A 293 -19.82 16.36 -10.21
CA SER A 293 -19.28 17.12 -11.34
C SER A 293 -18.61 16.22 -12.39
N SER A 294 -18.37 16.72 -13.60
CA SER A 294 -17.69 15.96 -14.67
C SER A 294 -16.18 15.78 -14.44
N THR A 295 -15.62 16.45 -13.43
CA THR A 295 -14.16 16.48 -13.14
C THR A 295 -13.78 15.71 -11.88
N VAL A 296 -14.65 14.83 -11.40
CA VAL A 296 -14.48 14.15 -10.12
C VAL A 296 -13.28 13.19 -10.12
N VAL A 297 -12.60 13.10 -8.99
CA VAL A 297 -11.64 12.04 -8.69
C VAL A 297 -12.32 11.05 -7.74
N LEU A 298 -12.28 9.78 -8.13
CA LEU A 298 -12.71 8.66 -7.29
C LEU A 298 -11.49 8.08 -6.59
N GLU A 299 -11.51 8.16 -5.27
CA GLU A 299 -10.49 7.57 -4.41
C GLU A 299 -11.15 6.76 -3.29
N ASN A 300 -10.36 5.87 -2.68
CA ASN A 300 -10.71 5.14 -1.45
C ASN A 300 -12.06 4.39 -1.57
N GLN A 301 -12.15 3.49 -2.56
CA GLN A 301 -13.31 2.61 -2.72
C GLN A 301 -13.20 1.42 -1.78
N HIS A 302 -14.27 1.10 -1.08
CA HIS A 302 -14.29 0.00 -0.12
C HIS A 302 -15.49 -0.90 -0.38
N VAL A 303 -15.25 -2.20 -0.52
CA VAL A 303 -16.29 -3.20 -0.73
C VAL A 303 -16.31 -4.16 0.45
N VAL A 304 -17.46 -4.28 1.13
CA VAL A 304 -17.68 -5.22 2.23
C VAL A 304 -19.08 -5.81 2.09
N GLY A 305 -19.18 -7.15 2.11
CA GLY A 305 -20.47 -7.85 2.11
C GLY A 305 -21.39 -7.52 0.92
N GLY A 306 -20.83 -7.30 -0.27
CA GLY A 306 -21.60 -6.94 -1.47
C GLY A 306 -22.09 -5.49 -1.50
N THR A 307 -21.65 -4.64 -0.56
CA THR A 307 -21.87 -3.20 -0.59
C THR A 307 -20.56 -2.49 -0.86
N ALA A 308 -20.54 -1.61 -1.86
CA ALA A 308 -19.45 -0.67 -2.10
C ALA A 308 -19.78 0.70 -1.52
N VAL A 309 -18.80 1.33 -0.90
CA VAL A 309 -18.83 2.73 -0.45
C VAL A 309 -17.69 3.46 -1.14
N PHE A 310 -17.98 4.64 -1.67
CA PHE A 310 -17.02 5.47 -2.37
C PHE A 310 -17.31 6.95 -2.13
N ALA A 311 -16.27 7.76 -2.28
CA ALA A 311 -16.36 9.20 -2.19
C ALA A 311 -15.95 9.87 -3.50
N PHE A 312 -16.62 10.99 -3.80
CA PHE A 312 -16.30 11.85 -4.93
C PHE A 312 -15.59 13.11 -4.44
N TYR A 313 -14.38 13.30 -4.95
CA TYR A 313 -13.54 14.45 -4.69
C TYR A 313 -13.53 15.35 -5.92
N ASP A 314 -14.01 16.57 -5.80
CA ASP A 314 -13.93 17.56 -6.87
C ASP A 314 -13.65 18.96 -6.34
N ALA A 315 -13.52 19.93 -7.26
CA ALA A 315 -13.36 21.34 -6.93
C ALA A 315 -14.67 22.01 -6.45
N GLY A 316 -15.75 21.23 -6.32
CA GLY A 316 -17.01 21.67 -5.75
C GLY A 316 -16.90 21.93 -4.24
N PRO A 317 -17.98 22.42 -3.63
CA PRO A 317 -17.97 22.84 -2.23
C PRO A 317 -17.93 21.67 -1.24
N SER A 318 -18.10 20.42 -1.71
CA SER A 318 -18.34 19.29 -0.82
C SER A 318 -17.86 17.95 -1.39
N THR A 319 -17.31 17.11 -0.51
CA THR A 319 -17.10 15.69 -0.79
C THR A 319 -18.41 14.93 -0.62
N GLU A 320 -18.84 14.19 -1.63
CA GLU A 320 -20.04 13.34 -1.55
C GLU A 320 -19.68 11.89 -1.22
N VAL A 321 -20.41 11.28 -0.28
CA VAL A 321 -20.23 9.86 0.07
C VAL A 321 -21.44 9.05 -0.38
N TRP A 322 -21.18 8.00 -1.13
CA TRP A 322 -22.20 7.15 -1.75
C TRP A 322 -22.03 5.70 -1.34
N LYS A 323 -23.14 4.95 -1.34
CA LYS A 323 -23.13 3.49 -1.31
C LYS A 323 -23.83 2.90 -2.52
N THR A 324 -23.48 1.66 -2.86
CA THR A 324 -24.18 0.85 -3.87
C THR A 324 -24.07 -0.63 -3.55
N ASP A 325 -25.13 -1.39 -3.85
CA ASP A 325 -25.14 -2.87 -3.87
C ASP A 325 -25.06 -3.42 -5.31
N GLY A 326 -24.84 -2.55 -6.29
CA GLY A 326 -24.88 -2.86 -7.72
C GLY A 326 -26.25 -2.69 -8.38
N THR A 327 -27.28 -2.29 -7.65
CA THR A 327 -28.61 -1.95 -8.17
C THR A 327 -28.85 -0.43 -8.16
N GLU A 328 -29.74 0.06 -9.02
CA GLU A 328 -30.08 1.48 -9.09
C GLU A 328 -30.73 1.97 -7.78
N SER A 329 -31.61 1.15 -7.18
CA SER A 329 -32.28 1.43 -5.90
C SER A 329 -31.33 1.42 -4.71
N GLY A 330 -30.34 0.51 -4.70
CA GLY A 330 -29.32 0.44 -3.66
C GLY A 330 -28.19 1.47 -3.82
N THR A 331 -28.13 2.16 -4.96
CA THR A 331 -27.17 3.24 -5.22
C THR A 331 -27.69 4.56 -4.68
N VAL A 332 -27.20 5.00 -3.52
CA VAL A 332 -27.69 6.21 -2.84
C VAL A 332 -26.55 7.05 -2.27
N ARG A 333 -26.72 8.38 -2.29
CA ARG A 333 -25.86 9.31 -1.55
C ARG A 333 -26.21 9.21 -0.08
N LEU A 334 -25.22 8.93 0.76
CA LEU A 334 -25.39 8.85 2.21
C LEU A 334 -25.41 10.25 2.83
N ASP A 335 -24.42 11.08 2.49
CA ASP A 335 -24.29 12.45 3.00
C ASP A 335 -23.25 13.23 2.18
N THR A 336 -23.07 14.51 2.50
CA THR A 336 -22.00 15.37 2.01
C THR A 336 -21.16 15.93 3.16
N PHE A 337 -19.89 16.19 2.88
CA PHE A 337 -18.94 16.81 3.79
C PHE A 337 -18.28 18.02 3.13
N GLY A 338 -17.50 18.81 3.87
CA GLY A 338 -16.65 19.83 3.26
C GLY A 338 -15.61 19.25 2.28
N THR A 339 -14.78 20.12 1.73
CA THR A 339 -13.72 19.76 0.76
C THR A 339 -12.59 18.95 1.37
N GLU A 340 -12.45 18.92 2.70
CA GLU A 340 -11.35 18.26 3.42
C GLU A 340 -11.76 16.93 4.08
N ALA A 341 -12.70 16.20 3.47
CA ALA A 341 -13.19 14.94 4.02
C ALA A 341 -12.64 13.74 3.25
N ARG A 342 -11.90 12.84 3.90
CA ARG A 342 -11.37 11.62 3.27
C ARG A 342 -12.07 10.37 3.78
N LEU A 343 -12.60 9.54 2.88
CA LEU A 343 -13.15 8.22 3.20
C LEU A 343 -12.00 7.27 3.54
N LEU A 344 -12.07 6.64 4.71
CA LEU A 344 -11.03 5.74 5.22
C LEU A 344 -11.37 4.26 5.05
N GLY A 345 -12.67 3.92 5.09
CA GLY A 345 -13.09 2.54 5.05
C GLY A 345 -14.50 2.29 5.58
N ILE A 346 -14.81 1.00 5.75
CA ILE A 346 -16.04 0.52 6.39
C ILE A 346 -15.65 -0.22 7.67
N ALA A 347 -16.25 0.19 8.80
CA ALA A 347 -16.12 -0.45 10.10
C ALA A 347 -17.53 -0.80 10.62
N GLY A 348 -17.81 -2.10 10.76
CA GLY A 348 -19.16 -2.59 11.06
C GLY A 348 -20.21 -2.04 10.09
N PRO A 349 -21.32 -1.44 10.58
CA PRO A 349 -22.38 -0.88 9.74
C PRO A 349 -22.10 0.57 9.30
N TYR A 350 -20.86 1.06 9.42
CA TYR A 350 -20.53 2.47 9.19
C TYR A 350 -19.46 2.67 8.11
N ALA A 351 -19.64 3.70 7.30
CA ALA A 351 -18.54 4.31 6.55
C ALA A 351 -17.79 5.27 7.47
N ILE A 352 -16.47 5.19 7.51
CA ILE A 352 -15.61 5.99 8.39
C ILE A 352 -14.84 7.00 7.55
N LEU A 353 -14.87 8.26 7.98
CA LEU A 353 -14.22 9.38 7.33
C LEU A 353 -13.32 10.11 8.32
N VAL A 354 -12.28 10.75 7.79
CA VAL A 354 -11.58 11.83 8.49
C VAL A 354 -11.99 13.16 7.87
N THR A 355 -12.26 14.15 8.70
CA THR A 355 -12.49 15.55 8.29
C THR A 355 -11.53 16.47 9.01
N ARG A 356 -11.48 17.74 8.61
CA ARG A 356 -10.76 18.78 9.36
C ARG A 356 -11.73 19.55 10.25
N SER A 357 -11.28 19.91 11.45
CA SER A 357 -12.00 20.79 12.38
C SER A 357 -12.14 22.22 11.83
N ALA A 358 -13.06 22.99 12.41
CA ALA A 358 -13.30 24.37 12.00
C ALA A 358 -12.10 25.30 12.24
N ASP A 359 -11.30 25.04 13.27
CA ASP A 359 -10.05 25.77 13.57
C ASP A 359 -8.87 25.34 12.68
N GLN A 360 -9.06 24.32 11.84
CA GLN A 360 -8.06 23.74 10.93
C GLN A 360 -6.88 23.03 11.63
N GLN A 361 -6.86 22.99 12.95
CA GLN A 361 -5.78 22.43 13.77
C GLN A 361 -5.95 20.96 14.09
N HIS A 362 -7.14 20.39 13.92
CA HIS A 362 -7.44 19.01 14.29
C HIS A 362 -8.03 18.22 13.13
N GLN A 363 -7.82 16.91 13.19
CA GLN A 363 -8.55 15.96 12.38
C GLN A 363 -9.69 15.35 13.20
N GLU A 364 -10.82 15.10 12.57
CA GLU A 364 -12.01 14.55 13.20
C GLU A 364 -12.37 13.24 12.51
N LEU A 365 -12.43 12.14 13.27
CA LEU A 365 -13.02 10.90 12.77
C LEU A 365 -14.54 11.01 12.86
N ARG A 366 -15.19 10.75 11.73
CA ARG A 366 -16.65 10.78 11.59
C ARG A 366 -17.14 9.46 11.03
N ARG A 367 -18.38 9.12 11.37
CA ARG A 367 -19.06 7.93 10.83
C ARG A 367 -20.36 8.28 10.15
N LEU A 368 -20.72 7.49 9.16
CA LEU A 368 -22.01 7.48 8.48
C LEU A 368 -22.61 6.10 8.56
N SER A 369 -23.85 5.99 9.03
CA SER A 369 -24.59 4.74 8.95
C SER A 369 -24.84 4.35 7.50
N LEU A 370 -24.49 3.12 7.14
CA LEU A 370 -24.80 2.57 5.83
C LEU A 370 -26.31 2.37 5.62
N SER A 371 -27.12 2.35 6.69
CA SER A 371 -28.58 2.35 6.59
C SER A 371 -29.19 3.75 6.49
N GLY A 372 -28.38 4.82 6.53
CA GLY A 372 -28.84 6.20 6.69
C GLY A 372 -28.96 6.60 8.17
N GLY A 373 -29.09 7.91 8.42
CA GLY A 373 -29.14 8.48 9.78
C GLY A 373 -28.26 9.71 10.01
N GLY A 374 -27.49 10.14 9.01
CA GLY A 374 -26.61 11.30 9.07
C GLY A 374 -25.22 10.99 9.63
N LYS A 375 -24.34 12.00 9.59
CA LYS A 375 -22.96 11.94 10.09
C LYS A 375 -22.84 12.22 11.59
N GLU A 376 -22.01 11.44 12.25
CA GLU A 376 -21.70 11.58 13.68
C GLU A 376 -20.19 11.74 13.89
N LEU A 377 -19.79 12.52 14.90
CA LEU A 377 -18.40 12.61 15.36
C LEU A 377 -18.07 11.37 16.20
N VAL A 378 -16.96 10.71 15.88
CA VAL A 378 -16.44 9.55 16.61
C VAL A 378 -15.35 9.98 17.58
N ALA A 379 -14.37 10.73 17.10
CA ALA A 379 -13.24 11.23 17.89
C ALA A 379 -12.61 12.45 17.23
N VAL A 380 -11.93 13.27 18.02
CA VAL A 380 -10.96 14.26 17.53
C VAL A 380 -9.58 13.62 17.70
N LEU A 381 -8.76 13.64 16.66
CA LEU A 381 -7.37 13.20 16.75
C LEU A 381 -6.55 14.35 17.32
N ASP A 382 -5.89 14.08 18.44
CA ASP A 382 -5.19 15.10 19.19
C ASP A 382 -4.10 15.78 18.35
N ASN A 383 -3.94 17.09 18.54
CA ASN A 383 -2.81 17.87 18.06
C ASN A 383 -2.22 18.64 19.25
N PRO A 384 -1.10 18.18 19.84
CA PRO A 384 -0.50 18.83 21.00
C PRO A 384 0.12 20.20 20.67
N PHE A 385 0.19 20.57 19.39
CA PHE A 385 0.76 21.83 18.88
C PHE A 385 -0.33 22.74 18.27
N ALA A 386 -1.59 22.58 18.68
CA ALA A 386 -2.73 23.29 18.10
C ALA A 386 -2.73 24.82 18.36
N ASP A 387 -1.91 25.30 19.29
CA ASP A 387 -1.66 26.73 19.53
C ASP A 387 -0.65 27.35 18.54
N GLU A 388 -0.05 26.53 17.69
CA GLU A 388 0.91 26.94 16.68
C GLU A 388 0.41 26.74 15.24
N SER A 389 1.18 27.24 14.27
CA SER A 389 0.91 27.00 12.85
C SER A 389 1.34 25.59 12.42
N THR A 390 0.52 24.60 12.70
CA THR A 390 0.75 23.20 12.30
C THR A 390 -0.18 22.73 11.18
N GLY A 391 0.35 21.86 10.33
CA GLY A 391 -0.40 21.11 9.33
C GLY A 391 -0.67 19.70 9.85
N VAL A 392 -1.94 19.29 9.87
CA VAL A 392 -2.38 17.92 10.17
C VAL A 392 -2.77 17.16 8.91
N GLY A 393 -2.48 15.86 8.86
CA GLY A 393 -2.74 14.99 7.73
C GLY A 393 -2.63 13.50 8.07
N LEU A 394 -2.76 12.63 7.06
CA LEU A 394 -2.57 11.18 7.22
C LEU A 394 -1.43 10.70 6.31
N GLN A 395 -0.59 9.79 6.79
CA GLN A 395 0.44 9.12 5.97
C GLN A 395 0.00 7.75 5.45
N GLY A 396 -0.65 6.94 6.29
CA GLY A 396 -1.08 5.58 5.95
C GLY A 396 -2.44 5.26 6.53
N VAL A 397 -3.22 4.46 5.80
CA VAL A 397 -4.53 3.97 6.23
C VAL A 397 -4.67 2.54 5.72
N ILE A 398 -4.96 1.60 6.62
CA ILE A 398 -5.27 0.22 6.27
C ILE A 398 -6.45 -0.28 7.08
N ARG A 399 -7.13 -1.31 6.57
CA ARG A 399 -8.21 -1.99 7.26
C ARG A 399 -7.82 -3.44 7.48
N THR A 400 -7.97 -3.93 8.71
CA THR A 400 -7.83 -5.35 9.03
C THR A 400 -9.03 -5.79 9.88
N GLY A 401 -9.71 -6.86 9.45
CA GLY A 401 -10.99 -7.25 10.04
C GLY A 401 -12.02 -6.12 9.95
N ASP A 402 -12.60 -5.74 11.09
CA ASP A 402 -13.58 -4.68 11.27
C ASP A 402 -12.98 -3.33 11.72
N ARG A 403 -11.65 -3.24 11.80
CA ARG A 403 -10.93 -2.07 12.31
C ARG A 403 -10.13 -1.37 11.21
N ILE A 404 -10.01 -0.06 11.37
CA ILE A 404 -9.18 0.80 10.53
C ILE A 404 -8.01 1.30 11.37
N PHE A 405 -6.81 1.17 10.83
CA PHE A 405 -5.57 1.68 11.38
C PHE A 405 -5.10 2.83 10.51
N LEU A 406 -4.68 3.93 11.14
CA LEU A 406 -4.25 5.12 10.42
C LEU A 406 -3.08 5.79 11.13
N SER A 407 -2.13 6.33 10.36
CA SER A 407 -1.05 7.16 10.88
C SER A 407 -1.35 8.62 10.64
N GLN A 408 -1.62 9.35 11.71
CA GLN A 408 -1.75 10.80 11.73
C GLN A 408 -0.36 11.41 11.66
N VAL A 409 -0.17 12.40 10.80
CA VAL A 409 1.02 13.25 10.76
C VAL A 409 0.65 14.67 11.13
N ILE A 410 1.46 15.24 12.01
CA ILE A 410 1.47 16.63 12.39
C ILE A 410 2.83 17.16 11.98
N SER A 411 2.86 18.28 11.27
CA SER A 411 4.08 18.92 10.79
C SER A 411 3.99 20.42 10.94
N SER A 412 5.10 21.07 11.27
CA SER A 412 5.20 22.53 11.31
C SER A 412 6.47 22.99 10.59
N MET A 413 6.62 24.31 10.42
CA MET A 413 7.88 24.86 9.91
C MET A 413 9.02 24.80 10.93
N GLU A 414 8.69 24.59 12.21
CA GLU A 414 9.64 24.39 13.29
C GLU A 414 9.92 22.88 13.44
N PRO A 415 11.17 22.41 13.25
CA PRO A 415 11.48 20.99 13.15
C PRO A 415 11.25 20.19 14.44
N THR A 416 10.98 20.85 15.57
CA THR A 416 10.64 20.19 16.84
C THR A 416 9.18 19.77 16.94
N ASN A 417 8.31 20.31 16.08
CA ASN A 417 6.86 20.17 16.20
C ASN A 417 6.32 19.31 15.05
N GLU A 418 6.99 18.17 14.86
CA GLU A 418 6.58 17.10 13.97
C GLU A 418 6.27 15.83 14.80
N GLN A 419 5.13 15.22 14.54
CA GLN A 419 4.74 13.97 15.20
C GLN A 419 3.99 13.07 14.23
N VAL A 420 4.29 11.77 14.29
CA VAL A 420 3.48 10.75 13.62
C VAL A 420 2.99 9.75 14.67
N SER A 421 1.66 9.59 14.72
CA SER A 421 0.97 8.72 15.66
C SER A 421 0.09 7.70 14.94
N LEU A 422 0.17 6.44 15.37
CA LEU A 422 -0.69 5.35 14.94
C LEU A 422 -1.97 5.32 15.78
N TRP A 423 -3.11 5.34 15.12
CA TRP A 423 -4.44 5.25 15.70
C TRP A 423 -5.18 4.01 15.17
N VAL A 424 -6.14 3.54 15.95
CA VAL A 424 -7.11 2.52 15.55
C VAL A 424 -8.54 2.98 15.81
N THR A 425 -9.48 2.54 14.99
CA THR A 425 -10.93 2.74 15.18
C THR A 425 -11.74 1.56 14.66
N ASP A 426 -12.80 1.20 15.38
CA ASP A 426 -13.89 0.33 14.93
C ASP A 426 -15.13 1.12 14.46
N GLY A 427 -15.00 2.45 14.36
CA GLY A 427 -16.11 3.35 14.06
C GLY A 427 -16.93 3.80 15.27
N THR A 428 -16.51 3.48 16.49
CA THR A 428 -17.12 3.95 17.74
C THR A 428 -16.13 4.76 18.58
N ALA A 429 -16.64 5.67 19.42
CA ALA A 429 -15.77 6.45 20.31
C ALA A 429 -14.96 5.56 21.27
N ALA A 430 -15.56 4.49 21.80
CA ALA A 430 -14.89 3.57 22.72
C ALA A 430 -13.83 2.68 22.05
N GLY A 431 -14.03 2.33 20.77
CA GLY A 431 -13.07 1.59 19.97
C GLY A 431 -12.05 2.46 19.23
N THR A 432 -12.05 3.78 19.47
CA THR A 432 -11.09 4.71 18.87
C THR A 432 -10.03 5.13 19.88
N ARG A 433 -8.75 4.98 19.54
CA ARG A 433 -7.62 5.35 20.41
C ARG A 433 -6.30 5.46 19.66
N GLU A 434 -5.37 6.23 20.21
CA GLU A 434 -3.96 6.19 19.83
C GLU A 434 -3.34 4.89 20.37
N LEU A 435 -2.52 4.24 19.54
CA LEU A 435 -1.77 3.04 19.87
C LEU A 435 -0.29 3.31 20.06
N ALA A 436 0.26 4.24 19.28
CA ALA A 436 1.67 4.62 19.39
C ALA A 436 1.97 6.00 18.81
N GLY A 437 2.92 6.71 19.42
CA GLY A 437 3.58 7.88 18.82
C GLY A 437 5.00 7.55 18.37
N GLY A 438 5.68 8.54 17.77
CA GLY A 438 7.10 8.45 17.43
C GLY A 438 7.43 7.73 16.13
N LEU A 439 6.41 7.46 15.30
CA LEU A 439 6.59 6.86 13.99
C LEU A 439 7.47 7.78 13.11
N SER A 440 8.09 7.20 12.07
CA SER A 440 8.96 7.94 11.15
C SER A 440 8.24 9.14 10.52
N THR A 441 8.82 10.34 10.64
CA THR A 441 8.39 11.55 9.93
C THR A 441 8.92 11.61 8.48
N SER A 442 9.83 10.71 8.11
CA SER A 442 10.52 10.73 6.81
C SER A 442 9.60 10.36 5.65
N LYS A 443 9.65 11.16 4.57
CA LYS A 443 9.00 10.87 3.28
C LYS A 443 9.69 9.75 2.48
N VAL A 444 10.98 9.48 2.76
CA VAL A 444 11.77 8.46 2.04
C VAL A 444 11.42 7.04 2.50
N ALA A 445 10.89 6.92 3.72
CA ALA A 445 10.41 5.68 4.33
C ALA A 445 9.14 5.99 5.15
N GLN A 446 8.03 6.28 4.45
CA GLN A 446 6.72 6.27 5.13
C GLN A 446 6.59 4.90 5.81
N PRO A 447 6.39 4.84 7.14
CA PRO A 447 6.38 3.58 7.87
C PRO A 447 5.22 2.75 7.33
N PRO A 448 5.50 1.63 6.62
CA PRO A 448 4.44 0.90 5.95
C PRO A 448 3.53 0.31 7.02
N LEU A 449 2.23 0.63 6.95
CA LEU A 449 1.22 -0.15 7.64
C LEU A 449 0.91 -1.36 6.77
N PHE A 450 1.13 -2.55 7.30
CA PHE A 450 0.93 -3.80 6.56
C PHE A 450 -0.07 -4.68 7.29
N ASP A 451 -1.22 -4.94 6.66
CA ASP A 451 -2.18 -5.94 7.16
C ASP A 451 -1.58 -7.34 6.98
N THR A 452 -1.36 -8.04 8.09
CA THR A 452 -0.89 -9.41 8.00
C THR A 452 -1.96 -10.35 7.48
N GLY A 453 -3.24 -9.95 7.41
CA GLY A 453 -4.37 -10.82 7.07
C GLY A 453 -4.69 -11.82 8.19
N THR A 454 -4.20 -11.60 9.41
CA THR A 454 -4.51 -12.41 10.60
C THR A 454 -5.14 -11.59 11.73
N GLY A 455 -5.50 -10.34 11.45
CA GLY A 455 -6.04 -9.39 12.43
C GLY A 455 -4.97 -8.54 13.13
N THR A 456 -3.70 -8.70 12.74
CA THR A 456 -2.57 -7.88 13.21
C THR A 456 -2.02 -7.00 12.09
N VAL A 457 -1.38 -5.91 12.48
CA VAL A 457 -0.72 -4.96 11.59
C VAL A 457 0.76 -4.91 11.91
N LEU A 458 1.61 -5.04 10.90
CA LEU A 458 3.03 -4.68 11.03
C LEU A 458 3.21 -3.22 10.67
N PHE A 459 4.09 -2.55 11.41
CA PHE A 459 4.47 -1.18 11.16
C PHE A 459 5.90 -0.92 11.61
N VAL A 460 6.38 0.29 11.38
CA VAL A 460 7.74 0.69 11.72
C VAL A 460 7.68 1.84 12.71
N ASN A 461 8.36 1.68 13.84
CA ASN A 461 8.38 2.68 14.91
C ASN A 461 9.70 2.67 15.68
N ARG A 462 9.97 3.73 16.44
CA ARG A 462 11.15 3.86 17.30
C ARG A 462 10.95 3.10 18.61
N VAL A 463 12.02 2.51 19.14
CA VAL A 463 12.01 1.86 20.46
C VAL A 463 12.84 2.65 21.46
N GLY A 464 12.21 3.42 22.35
CA GLY A 464 12.96 4.26 23.31
C GLY A 464 13.85 5.31 22.61
N TRP A 465 15.17 5.28 22.88
CA TRP A 465 16.16 6.13 22.19
C TRP A 465 16.69 5.49 20.89
N SER A 466 16.20 4.32 20.49
CA SER A 466 16.67 3.59 19.31
C SER A 466 16.14 4.15 17.99
N GLY A 467 16.71 3.67 16.89
CA GLY A 467 16.22 3.94 15.55
C GLY A 467 14.92 3.20 15.22
N LEU A 468 14.51 3.29 13.96
CA LEU A 468 13.27 2.65 13.49
C LEU A 468 13.45 1.14 13.38
N GLU A 469 12.55 0.40 14.02
CA GLU A 469 12.54 -1.06 14.13
C GLU A 469 11.16 -1.63 13.74
N PRO A 470 11.01 -2.95 13.53
CA PRO A 470 9.75 -3.55 13.16
C PRO A 470 8.84 -3.76 14.37
N TRP A 471 7.58 -3.37 14.25
CA TRP A 471 6.56 -3.42 15.30
C TRP A 471 5.32 -4.18 14.84
N VAL A 472 4.57 -4.69 15.81
CA VAL A 472 3.26 -5.32 15.60
C VAL A 472 2.22 -4.65 16.47
N THR A 473 0.98 -4.61 15.99
CA THR A 473 -0.20 -4.32 16.79
C THR A 473 -1.35 -5.28 16.46
N ASP A 474 -2.07 -5.72 17.47
CA ASP A 474 -3.37 -6.38 17.33
C ASP A 474 -4.54 -5.40 17.44
N GLY A 475 -4.28 -4.09 17.52
CA GLY A 475 -5.26 -3.02 17.76
C GLY A 475 -5.54 -2.70 19.21
N THR A 476 -4.85 -3.33 20.16
CA THR A 476 -4.90 -2.98 21.58
C THR A 476 -3.58 -2.32 22.01
N LEU A 477 -3.61 -1.53 23.09
CA LEU A 477 -2.37 -0.99 23.67
C LEU A 477 -1.42 -2.13 24.07
N ALA A 478 -1.93 -3.14 24.79
CA ALA A 478 -1.17 -4.29 25.28
C ALA A 478 -0.51 -5.11 24.16
N GLY A 479 -1.15 -5.23 23.00
CA GLY A 479 -0.62 -5.94 21.85
C GLY A 479 0.20 -5.08 20.89
N THR A 480 0.50 -3.83 21.24
CA THR A 480 1.29 -2.89 20.42
C THR A 480 2.73 -2.79 20.93
N GLN A 481 3.67 -3.43 20.25
CA GLN A 481 5.05 -3.55 20.73
C GLN A 481 6.08 -3.85 19.63
N PRO A 482 7.38 -3.58 19.86
CA PRO A 482 8.46 -3.98 18.96
C PRO A 482 8.56 -5.50 18.86
N ILE A 483 8.83 -5.96 17.65
CA ILE A 483 9.04 -7.38 17.34
C ILE A 483 10.45 -7.80 17.71
N ALA A 484 11.42 -6.97 17.35
CA ALA A 484 12.83 -7.14 17.63
C ALA A 484 13.53 -5.79 17.54
N ASP A 485 14.63 -5.63 18.27
CA ASP A 485 15.64 -4.61 18.00
C ASP A 485 16.67 -5.26 17.05
N ILE A 486 16.45 -5.14 15.74
CA ILE A 486 17.28 -5.82 14.74
C ILE A 486 18.68 -5.18 14.69
N GLN A 487 18.75 -3.86 14.80
CA GLN A 487 20.01 -3.15 14.90
C GLN A 487 20.22 -2.63 16.32
N GLU A 488 20.92 -3.44 17.13
CA GLU A 488 21.16 -3.12 18.54
C GLU A 488 21.69 -1.68 18.77
N GLY A 489 21.07 -0.99 19.74
CA GLY A 489 21.46 0.35 20.17
C GLY A 489 20.73 1.47 19.43
N PRO A 490 21.35 2.65 19.20
CA PRO A 490 20.65 3.80 18.63
C PRO A 490 20.44 3.72 17.10
N GLY A 491 20.90 2.64 16.47
CA GLY A 491 20.79 2.42 15.02
C GLY A 491 19.35 2.12 14.59
N SER A 492 19.08 2.20 13.29
CA SER A 492 17.79 1.85 12.72
C SER A 492 17.97 0.71 11.73
N SER A 493 17.22 -0.37 11.93
CA SER A 493 17.20 -1.46 10.96
C SER A 493 16.44 -1.15 9.66
N HIS A 494 15.81 0.03 9.56
CA HIS A 494 15.06 0.51 8.39
C HIS A 494 14.11 -0.53 7.77
N PRO A 495 13.17 -1.14 8.53
CA PRO A 495 12.31 -2.17 7.96
C PRO A 495 11.45 -1.65 6.81
N LEU A 496 11.38 -2.39 5.71
CA LEU A 496 10.63 -1.98 4.52
C LEU A 496 10.17 -3.17 3.67
N GLU A 497 9.21 -2.90 2.78
CA GLU A 497 8.67 -3.85 1.80
C GLU A 497 8.12 -5.14 2.44
N PHE A 498 7.13 -5.02 3.33
CA PHE A 498 6.46 -6.20 3.88
C PHE A 498 5.70 -6.99 2.81
N GLN A 499 5.92 -8.30 2.74
CA GLN A 499 5.21 -9.23 1.85
C GLN A 499 4.79 -10.49 2.60
N ARG A 500 3.49 -10.78 2.62
CA ARG A 500 2.98 -12.05 3.17
C ARG A 500 3.17 -13.17 2.15
N VAL A 501 3.72 -14.29 2.61
CA VAL A 501 3.83 -15.54 1.84
C VAL A 501 3.39 -16.67 2.77
N GLY A 502 2.22 -17.24 2.49
CA GLY A 502 1.59 -18.24 3.36
C GLY A 502 1.44 -17.75 4.80
N ASN A 503 2.13 -18.39 5.74
CA ASN A 503 2.06 -18.07 7.18
C ASN A 503 3.23 -17.21 7.69
N ARG A 504 4.03 -16.62 6.78
CA ARG A 504 5.12 -15.70 7.14
C ARG A 504 4.92 -14.35 6.47
N VAL A 505 5.46 -13.31 7.07
CA VAL A 505 5.67 -12.01 6.43
C VAL A 505 7.17 -11.80 6.30
N PHE A 506 7.62 -11.55 5.07
CA PHE A 506 8.99 -11.21 4.72
C PHE A 506 9.15 -9.70 4.64
N PHE A 507 10.34 -9.21 4.95
CA PHE A 507 10.70 -7.80 4.83
C PHE A 507 12.21 -7.63 4.78
N ASN A 508 12.63 -6.44 4.36
CA ASN A 508 14.03 -6.05 4.35
C ASN A 508 14.34 -5.32 5.65
N ALA A 509 15.46 -5.65 6.30
CA ALA A 509 15.99 -4.87 7.41
C ALA A 509 17.51 -4.99 7.48
N MET A 510 18.16 -3.97 8.01
CA MET A 510 19.61 -3.87 8.19
C MET A 510 20.02 -4.36 9.59
N PRO A 511 20.65 -5.54 9.73
CA PRO A 511 21.23 -5.94 11.03
C PRO A 511 22.42 -5.07 11.44
N THR A 512 23.05 -4.41 10.48
CA THR A 512 24.17 -3.47 10.68
C THR A 512 24.03 -2.33 9.68
N VAL A 513 24.68 -1.19 9.93
CA VAL A 513 24.65 0.02 9.07
C VAL A 513 25.10 -0.18 7.60
N ARG A 514 25.40 -1.41 7.16
CA ARG A 514 26.10 -1.66 5.89
C ARG A 514 25.25 -2.31 4.79
N ALA A 515 24.18 -3.02 5.11
CA ALA A 515 23.43 -3.75 4.08
C ALA A 515 22.08 -4.30 4.59
N PHE A 516 21.10 -4.36 3.70
CA PHE A 516 19.84 -5.06 3.93
C PHE A 516 20.01 -6.58 3.89
N SER A 517 19.33 -7.27 4.79
CA SER A 517 19.10 -8.71 4.77
C SER A 517 17.62 -9.00 4.54
N LEU A 518 17.32 -10.22 4.08
CA LEU A 518 15.94 -10.71 4.06
C LEU A 518 15.58 -11.24 5.45
N TRP A 519 14.53 -10.71 6.04
CA TRP A 519 13.99 -11.11 7.34
C TRP A 519 12.59 -11.70 7.19
N SER A 520 12.14 -12.43 8.21
CA SER A 520 10.74 -12.84 8.29
C SER A 520 10.23 -12.98 9.72
N VAL A 521 8.91 -12.85 9.85
CA VAL A 521 8.12 -13.07 11.08
C VAL A 521 6.93 -13.99 10.77
N PRO A 522 6.34 -14.68 11.76
CA PRO A 522 5.03 -15.29 11.60
C PRO A 522 3.96 -14.26 11.21
N ALA A 523 3.03 -14.60 10.31
CA ALA A 523 1.92 -13.72 9.95
C ALA A 523 0.96 -13.53 11.12
N ALA A 524 0.62 -14.62 11.82
CA ALA A 524 -0.08 -14.58 13.09
C ALA A 524 0.93 -14.40 14.23
N LEU A 525 1.32 -13.15 14.47
CA LEU A 525 2.23 -12.80 15.55
C LEU A 525 1.44 -12.39 16.79
N SER A 526 1.60 -13.15 17.88
CA SER A 526 1.10 -12.77 19.21
C SER A 526 2.29 -12.53 20.12
N CYS A 527 2.47 -11.31 20.56
CA CYS A 527 3.48 -11.01 21.56
C CYS A 527 2.81 -10.94 22.92
N SER A 528 3.05 -11.94 23.76
CA SER A 528 2.77 -11.81 25.18
C SER A 528 3.69 -10.75 25.77
N ALA A 529 3.22 -9.98 26.76
CA ALA A 529 4.01 -8.98 27.48
C ALA A 529 5.44 -9.47 27.71
N GLY A 530 6.37 -8.91 26.94
CA GLY A 530 7.70 -9.46 26.78
C GLY A 530 8.72 -8.78 27.68
N ASN A 531 9.99 -9.15 27.49
CA ASN A 531 11.11 -8.59 28.25
C ASN A 531 11.18 -7.05 28.05
N PRO A 532 11.69 -6.30 29.04
CA PRO A 532 11.99 -4.89 28.82
C PRO A 532 13.00 -4.73 27.68
N VAL A 533 12.79 -3.73 26.83
CA VAL A 533 13.77 -3.31 25.82
C VAL A 533 15.07 -2.92 26.54
N ALA A 534 16.19 -3.49 26.11
CA ALA A 534 17.49 -3.15 26.67
C ALA A 534 17.77 -1.66 26.44
N ARG A 535 18.16 -0.93 27.50
CA ARG A 535 18.50 0.49 27.45
C ARG A 535 19.95 0.72 27.04
#